data_AF-T1DBM2-F1
#
_entry.id   AF-T1DBM2-F1
#
_cell.length_a   1.000
_cell.length_b   1.000
_cell.length_c   1.000
_cell.angle_alpha   90.00
_cell.angle_beta   90.00
_cell.angle_gamma   90.00
#
_symmetry.space_group_name_H-M   'P 1'
#
loop_
_entity.id
_entity.type
_entity.pdbx_description
1 polymer ?
#
loop_
_entity_poly.entity_id
_entity_poly.type
_entity_poly.pdbx_seq_one_letter_code
_entity_poly.pdbx_strand_id
1 'polypeptide(L)' 'VVALDLDAKVSSMKKDANFLGLQCDLTSELQFMRALEQTIEKFGGLDMLVLNAGIFPGSCRIDSLNS' A
#
# COMPACT_ATOMS: atom_id res chain seq x y z
N VAL A 1 3.28 -6.19 11.07
CA VAL A 1 2.61 -6.09 9.75
C VAL A 1 2.48 -4.63 9.38
N VAL A 2 2.87 -4.29 8.16
CA VAL A 2 2.70 -2.93 7.61
C VAL A 2 1.63 -2.99 6.52
N ALA A 3 0.64 -2.10 6.59
CA ALA A 3 -0.38 -1.95 5.57
C ALA A 3 -0.16 -0.63 4.82
N LEU A 4 -0.05 -0.73 3.50
CA LEU A 4 0.10 0.41 2.60
C LEU A 4 -1.19 0.56 1.80
N ASP A 5 -1.78 1.75 1.82
CA ASP A 5 -3.01 2.04 1.08
C ASP A 5 -3.01 3.50 0.57
N LEU A 6 -3.75 3.78 -0.51
CA LEU A 6 -3.94 5.13 -1.01
C LEU A 6 -4.90 5.94 -0.10
N ASP A 7 -5.88 5.29 0.55
CA ASP A 7 -6.77 5.94 1.52
C ASP A 7 -6.06 6.13 2.87
N ALA A 8 -6.03 7.38 3.35
CA ALA A 8 -5.42 7.76 4.62
C ALA A 8 -5.98 7.02 5.85
N LYS A 9 -7.20 6.45 5.75
CA LYS A 9 -7.83 5.67 6.82
C LYS A 9 -7.00 4.48 7.28
N VAL A 10 -6.11 3.94 6.44
CA VAL A 10 -5.22 2.81 6.79
C VAL A 10 -4.43 3.06 8.07
N SER A 11 -4.01 4.30 8.31
CA SER A 11 -3.29 4.74 9.52
C SER A 11 -4.07 4.51 10.82
N SER A 12 -5.40 4.44 10.73
CA SER A 12 -6.31 4.32 11.87
C SER A 12 -7.03 2.98 11.97
N MET A 13 -6.84 2.06 11.00
CA MET A 13 -7.59 0.80 10.91
C MET A 13 -7.40 -0.11 12.13
N LYS A 14 -6.22 -0.10 12.74
CA LYS A 14 -5.91 -0.91 13.91
C LYS A 14 -4.94 -0.17 14.82
N LYS A 15 -5.25 -0.18 16.12
CA LYS A 15 -4.37 0.35 17.17
C LYS A 15 -3.74 -0.82 17.92
N ASP A 16 -2.61 -1.30 17.41
CA ASP A 16 -1.85 -2.43 17.95
C ASP A 16 -0.36 -2.21 17.70
N ALA A 17 0.51 -2.63 18.63
CA ALA A 17 1.95 -2.43 18.52
C ALA A 17 2.58 -3.17 17.32
N ASN A 18 1.94 -4.24 16.85
CA ASN A 18 2.38 -5.11 15.76
C ASN A 18 1.81 -4.69 14.39
N PHE A 19 1.08 -3.57 14.33
CA PHE A 19 0.50 -3.02 13.11
C PHE A 19 0.98 -1.60 12.87
N LEU A 20 1.35 -1.30 11.63
CA LEU A 20 1.65 0.04 11.16
C LEU A 20 0.88 0.28 9.86
N GLY A 21 -0.08 1.21 9.88
CA GLY A 21 -0.77 1.65 8.67
C GLY A 21 -0.13 2.92 8.13
N LEU A 22 0.26 2.93 6.86
CA LEU A 22 0.85 4.09 6.19
C LEU A 22 0.06 4.41 4.92
N GLN A 23 -0.33 5.67 4.76
CA GLN A 23 -0.82 6.13 3.48
C GLN A 23 0.35 6.15 2.50
N CYS A 24 0.21 5.50 1.35
CA CYS A 24 1.24 5.39 0.34
C CYS A 24 0.62 5.21 -1.04
N ASP A 25 0.94 6.11 -1.96
CA ASP A 25 0.74 5.87 -3.39
C ASP A 25 1.88 4.98 -3.91
N LEU A 26 1.55 3.73 -4.25
CA LEU A 26 2.53 2.75 -4.75
C LEU A 26 3.03 3.04 -6.16
N THR A 27 2.42 3.98 -6.88
CA THR A 27 2.98 4.50 -8.15
C THR A 27 4.12 5.49 -7.91
N SER A 28 4.25 6.00 -6.68
CA SER A 28 5.30 6.93 -6.27
C SER A 28 6.44 6.18 -5.56
N GLU A 29 7.56 5.99 -6.27
CA GLU A 29 8.77 5.35 -5.73
C GLU A 29 9.25 6.03 -4.44
N LEU A 30 9.22 7.36 -4.38
CA LEU A 30 9.62 8.11 -3.19
C LEU A 30 8.76 7.78 -1.97
N GLN A 31 7.44 7.66 -2.13
CA GLN A 31 6.55 7.30 -1.03
C GLN A 31 6.78 5.87 -0.58
N PHE A 32 6.94 4.96 -1.55
CA PHE A 32 7.21 3.56 -1.26
C PHE A 32 8.53 3.36 -0.51
N MET A 33 9.60 4.05 -0.91
CA MET A 33 10.89 4.02 -0.21
C MET A 33 10.78 4.50 1.24
N ARG A 34 10.06 5.61 1.48
CA ARG A 34 9.80 6.10 2.85
C ARG A 34 8.99 5.13 3.69
N ALA A 35 8.07 4.38 3.08
CA ALA A 35 7.30 3.36 3.77
C ALA A 35 8.16 2.14 4.15
N LEU A 36 9.12 1.75 3.29
CA LEU A 36 10.10 0.71 3.59
C LEU A 36 11.04 1.11 4.72
N GLU A 37 11.54 2.34 4.73
CA GLU A 37 12.37 2.87 5.82
C GLU A 37 11.64 2.79 7.16
N GLN A 38 10.39 3.28 7.23
CA GLN A 38 9.56 3.18 8.44
C GLN A 38 9.27 1.72 8.85
N THR A 39 9.15 0.81 7.88
CA THR A 39 8.98 -0.63 8.14
C THR A 39 10.20 -1.19 8.86
N ILE A 40 11.40 -0.88 8.35
CA ILE A 40 12.67 -1.32 8.94
C ILE A 40 12.87 -0.69 10.33
N GLU A 41 12.61 0.61 10.48
CA GLU A 41 12.71 1.30 11.77
C GLU A 41 11.78 0.68 12.84
N LYS A 42 10.56 0.28 12.45
CA LYS A 42 9.56 -0.26 13.38
C LYS A 42 9.79 -1.73 13.72
N PHE A 43 10.15 -2.55 12.74
CA PHE A 43 10.13 -4.01 12.85
C PHE A 43 11.52 -4.66 12.67
N GLY A 44 12.55 -3.89 12.32
CA GLY A 44 13.92 -4.37 12.15
C GLY A 44 14.22 -5.04 10.81
N GLY A 45 13.24 -5.12 9.89
CA GLY A 45 13.41 -5.74 8.58
C GLY A 45 12.09 -5.97 7.84
N LEU A 46 12.19 -6.61 6.67
CA LEU A 46 11.07 -7.03 5.83
C LEU A 46 11.30 -8.47 5.36
N ASP A 47 10.47 -9.41 5.82
CA ASP A 47 10.57 -10.81 5.41
C ASP A 47 9.73 -11.14 4.17
N MET A 48 8.57 -10.49 4.03
CA MET A 48 7.58 -10.81 2.99
C MET A 48 6.85 -9.57 2.49
N LEU A 49 6.58 -9.52 1.19
CA LEU A 49 5.81 -8.48 0.53
C LEU A 49 4.59 -9.08 -0.18
N VAL A 50 3.41 -8.52 0.07
CA VAL A 50 2.14 -8.94 -0.55
C VAL A 50 1.65 -7.84 -1.48
N LEU A 51 1.78 -8.06 -2.79
CA LEU A 51 1.44 -7.08 -3.85
C LEU A 51 -0.03 -7.17 -4.26
N ASN A 52 -0.94 -6.76 -3.37
CA ASN A 52 -2.39 -6.82 -3.62
C ASN A 52 -3.01 -5.50 -4.12
N ALA A 53 -2.25 -4.41 -4.16
CA ALA A 53 -2.78 -3.13 -4.61
C ALA A 53 -3.05 -3.14 -6.12
N GLY A 54 -4.23 -2.69 -6.52
CA GLY A 54 -4.63 -2.55 -7.91
C GLY A 54 -5.83 -1.64 -8.05
N ILE A 55 -5.88 -0.89 -9.16
CA ILE A 55 -7.05 -0.09 -9.54
C ILE A 55 -7.61 -0.73 -10.80
N PHE A 56 -8.87 -1.17 -10.71
CA PHE A 56 -9.60 -1.66 -11.88
C PHE A 56 -10.45 -0.52 -12.43
N PRO A 57 -10.34 -0.19 -13.73
CA PRO A 57 -11.27 0.74 -14.35
C PRO A 57 -12.70 0.20 -14.22
N GLY A 58 -13.68 1.10 -14.32
CA GLY A 58 -15.08 0.71 -14.37
C GLY A 58 -15.34 -0.29 -15.49
N SER A 59 -16.36 -1.14 -15.32
CA SER A 59 -16.72 -2.11 -16.35
C SER A 59 -17.05 -1.41 -17.67
N CYS A 60 -16.48 -1.91 -18.76
CA CYS A 60 -16.80 -1.49 -20.11
C CYS A 60 -17.07 -2.72 -20.98
N ARG A 61 -17.75 -2.51 -22.11
CA ARG A 61 -17.85 -3.57 -23.11
C ARG A 61 -16.44 -3.83 -23.69
N ILE A 62 -16.17 -5.06 -24.09
CA ILE A 62 -14.85 -5.45 -24.64
C ILE A 62 -14.46 -4.58 -25.85
N ASP A 63 -15.43 -4.22 -26.69
CA ASP A 63 -15.24 -3.34 -27.86
C ASP A 63 -14.94 -1.87 -27.50
N SER A 64 -15.01 -1.51 -26.21
CA SER A 64 -14.69 -0.18 -25.70
C SER A 64 -13.36 -0.12 -24.93
N LEU A 65 -12.56 -1.19 -24.94
CA LEU A 65 -11.22 -1.17 -24.37
C LEU A 65 -10.30 -0.32 -25.27
N ASN A 66 -9.67 0.73 -24.70
CA ASN A 66 -8.61 1.46 -25.39
C ASN A 66 -7.33 0.62 -25.40
N SER A 67 -6.74 0.45 -26.58
CA SER A 67 -5.43 -0.19 -26.79
C SER A 67 -4.27 0.71 -26.34
#